data_AF-A0AAE3H9R0-F1
#
_entry.id   AF-A0AAE3H9R0-F1
#
_cell.length_a   1.000
_cell.length_b   1.000
_cell.length_c   1.000
_cell.angle_alpha   90.00
_cell.angle_beta   90.00
_cell.angle_gamma   90.00
#
_symmetry.space_group_name_H-M   'P 1'
#
loop_
_entity.id
_entity.type
_entity.pdbx_description
1 polymer ?
#
loop_
_entity_poly.entity_id
_entity_poly.type
_entity_poly.pdbx_seq_one_letter_code
_entity_poly.pdbx_strand_id
1 'polypeptide(L)' 'MGEQVCRECHRILSGQTCPICGSSNLSSDWSGMVIIIDPERSEIAKKIDVKVADKYALKVR' A
#
# COMPACT_ATOMS: atom_id res chain seq x y z
N MET A 1 -12.98 -12.67 1.37
CA MET A 1 -12.36 -11.53 2.07
C MET A 1 -11.56 -10.76 1.03
N GLY A 2 -11.98 -9.54 0.69
CA GLY A 2 -11.33 -8.73 -0.34
C GLY A 2 -10.11 -8.01 0.21
N GLU A 3 -9.09 -7.83 -0.64
CA GLU A 3 -7.93 -7.01 -0.32
C GLU A 3 -8.36 -5.55 -0.19
N GLN A 4 -8.11 -4.94 0.96
CA GLN A 4 -8.39 -3.52 1.21
C GLN A 4 -7.10 -2.72 1.11
N VAL A 5 -7.23 -1.47 0.66
CA VAL A 5 -6.10 -0.56 0.54
C VAL A 5 -6.33 0.68 1.37
N CYS A 6 -5.32 1.07 2.13
CA CYS A 6 -5.34 2.34 2.85
C CYS A 6 -5.24 3.49 1.87
N ARG A 7 -6.18 4.44 1.88
CA ARG A 7 -6.13 5.62 1.02
C ARG A 7 -4.98 6.58 1.36
N GLU A 8 -4.51 6.56 2.62
CA GLU A 8 -3.43 7.43 3.08
C GLU A 8 -2.02 6.94 2.67
N CYS A 9 -1.75 5.63 2.79
CA CYS A 9 -0.42 5.08 2.57
C CYS A 9 -0.34 4.05 1.43
N HIS A 10 -1.45 3.81 0.75
CA HIS A 10 -1.62 2.92 -0.40
C HIS A 10 -1.23 1.45 -0.17
N ARG A 11 -1.03 1.02 1.08
CA ARG A 11 -0.71 -0.37 1.39
C ARG A 11 -1.93 -1.27 1.24
N ILE A 12 -1.68 -2.48 0.79
CA ILE A 12 -2.67 -3.55 0.71
C ILE A 12 -2.65 -4.32 2.03
N LEU A 13 -3.78 -4.37 2.72
CA LEU A 13 -3.93 -5.01 4.02
C LEU A 13 -5.22 -5.82 4.12
N SER A 14 -5.23 -6.69 5.13
CA SER A 14 -6.42 -7.43 5.56
C SER A 14 -6.87 -6.89 6.92
N GLY A 15 -8.09 -6.40 7.01
CA GLY A 15 -8.66 -5.86 8.26
C GLY A 15 -9.30 -4.48 8.06
N GLN A 16 -9.89 -3.95 9.14
CA GLN A 16 -10.67 -2.71 9.09
C GLN A 16 -9.86 -1.43 9.36
N THR A 17 -8.61 -1.57 9.81
CA THR A 17 -7.73 -0.44 10.14
C THR A 17 -6.32 -0.71 9.62
N CYS A 18 -5.69 0.30 9.03
CA CYS A 18 -4.30 0.23 8.59
C CYS A 18 -3.37 0.12 9.81
N PRO A 19 -2.57 -0.96 9.94
CA PRO A 19 -1.68 -1.14 11.09
C PRO A 19 -0.48 -0.18 11.09
N ILE A 20 -0.25 0.54 9.99
CA ILE A 20 0.93 1.37 9.79
C ILE A 20 0.66 2.84 10.09
N CYS A 21 -0.46 3.37 9.58
CA CYS A 21 -0.83 4.77 9.80
C CYS A 21 -2.01 4.95 10.75
N GLY A 22 -2.68 3.86 11.16
CA GLY A 22 -3.85 3.90 12.04
C GLY A 22 -5.15 4.32 11.36
N SER A 23 -5.13 4.63 10.06
CA SER A 23 -6.33 5.05 9.31
C SER A 23 -7.31 3.90 9.12
N SER A 24 -8.60 4.16 9.33
CA SER A 24 -9.71 3.30 8.93
C SER A 24 -10.27 3.66 7.55
N ASN A 25 -9.66 4.63 6.86
CA ASN A 25 -10.02 5.06 5.51
C ASN A 25 -9.49 4.08 4.46
N LEU A 26 -10.21 2.97 4.29
CA LEU A 26 -9.84 1.88 3.40
C LEU A 26 -10.74 1.84 2.16
N SER A 27 -10.19 1.44 1.02
CA SER A 27 -10.92 1.22 -0.22
C SER A 27 -10.70 -0.20 -0.76
N SER A 28 -11.77 -0.80 -1.28
CA SER A 28 -11.70 -2.03 -2.08
C SER A 28 -11.61 -1.76 -3.58
N ASP A 29 -11.80 -0.51 -4.02
CA ASP A 29 -11.62 -0.10 -5.42
C ASP A 29 -10.21 0.48 -5.60
N TRP A 30 -9.32 -0.36 -6.09
CA TRP A 30 -7.94 0.00 -6.37
C TRP A 30 -7.43 -0.82 -7.57
N SER A 31 -6.34 -0.38 -8.17
CA SER A 31 -5.76 -1.06 -9.34
C SER A 31 -4.25 -0.89 -9.41
N GLY A 32 -3.58 -1.91 -9.95
CA GLY A 32 -2.12 -1.98 -10.04
C GLY A 32 -1.50 -2.34 -8.69
N MET A 33 -0.72 -3.42 -8.64
CA MET A 33 -0.02 -3.88 -7.43
C MET A 33 1.48 -3.79 -7.65
N VAL A 34 2.20 -3.30 -6.63
CA VAL A 34 3.65 -3.36 -6.55
C VAL A 34 4.03 -3.98 -5.21
N ILE A 35 4.99 -4.90 -5.24
CA ILE A 35 5.56 -5.50 -4.04
C ILE A 35 6.99 -4.99 -3.91
N ILE A 36 7.25 -4.27 -2.83
CA ILE A 36 8.59 -3.78 -2.50
C ILE A 36 9.24 -4.77 -1.53
N ILE A 37 10.32 -5.40 -1.97
CA ILE A 37 11.10 -6.34 -1.15
C ILE A 37 12.23 -5.60 -0.42
N ASP A 38 12.95 -4.75 -1.12
CA ASP A 38 14.06 -3.94 -0.59
C ASP A 38 13.88 -2.48 -1.05
N PRO A 39 13.41 -1.58 -0.16
CA PRO A 39 13.19 -0.17 -0.50
C PRO A 39 14.48 0.60 -0.85
N GLU A 40 15.62 0.23 -0.26
CA GLU A 40 16.89 0.95 -0.48
C GLU A 40 17.46 0.66 -1.86
N ARG A 41 17.30 -0.59 -2.34
CA ARG A 41 17.79 -1.05 -3.64
C ARG A 41 16.76 -0.90 -4.77
N SER A 42 15.48 -0.72 -4.45
CA SER A 42 14.42 -0.63 -5.46
C SER A 42 14.28 0.78 -6.04
N GLU A 43 14.50 0.93 -7.34
CA GLU A 43 14.19 2.17 -8.07
C GLU A 43 12.69 2.48 -8.06
N ILE A 44 11.84 1.44 -8.09
CA ILE A 44 10.40 1.61 -8.02
C ILE A 44 10.03 2.22 -6.67
N ALA A 45 10.59 1.70 -5.57
CA ALA A 45 10.32 2.22 -4.23
C ALA A 45 10.68 3.71 -4.11
N LYS A 46 11.83 4.11 -4.67
CA LYS A 46 12.26 5.52 -4.72
C LYS A 46 11.30 6.38 -5.56
N LYS A 47 10.84 5.87 -6.71
CA LYS A 47 9.90 6.60 -7.59
C LYS A 47 8.53 6.83 -6.95
N ILE A 48 8.06 5.91 -6.12
CA ILE A 48 6.76 6.03 -5.42
C ILE A 48 6.91 6.51 -3.97
N ASP A 49 8.11 6.96 -3.58
CA ASP A 49 8.47 7.47 -2.25
C ASP A 49 8.05 6.56 -1.07
N VAL A 50 8.30 5.24 -1.20
CA VAL A 50 8.05 4.28 -0.12
C VAL A 50 9.37 3.78 0.48
N LYS A 51 9.39 3.70 1.82
CA LYS A 51 10.59 3.33 2.60
C LYS A 51 10.47 2.00 3.34
N VAL A 52 9.35 1.30 3.17
CA VAL A 52 9.04 0.07 3.91
C VAL A 52 8.73 -1.03 2.90
N ALA A 53 9.26 -2.22 3.16
CA ALA A 53 8.97 -3.41 2.37
C ALA A 53 7.52 -3.85 2.65
N ASP A 54 6.67 -3.78 1.63
CA ASP A 54 5.26 -4.16 1.72
C ASP A 54 4.62 -4.26 0.32
N LYS A 55 3.34 -4.62 0.29
CA LYS A 55 2.49 -4.56 -0.91
C LYS A 55 1.76 -3.23 -0.97
N TYR A 56 1.84 -2.58 -2.13
CA TYR A 56 1.23 -1.28 -2.38
C TYR A 56 0.35 -1.32 -3.62
N ALA A 57 -0.75 -0.57 -3.59
CA ALA A 57 -1.55 -0.27 -4.76
C ALA A 57 -1.02 1.00 -5.46
N LEU A 58 -1.03 1.00 -6.79
CA LEU A 58 -0.60 2.17 -7.57
C LEU A 58 -1.71 3.22 -7.70
N LYS A 59 -2.97 2.79 -7.68
CA LYS A 59 -4.13 3.68 -7.76
C LYS A 59 -5.21 3.20 -6.82
N VAL A 60 -5.76 4.12 -6.04
CA VAL A 60 -6.88 3.89 -5.11
C VAL A 60 -7.99 4.87 -5.45
N ARG A 61 -9.23 4.40 -5.54
CA ARG A 61 -10.44 5.20 -5.76
C ARG A 61 -11.27 5.28 -4.49
#